data_AF-A0A4R1MBQ2-F1
#
_entry.id   AF-A0A4R1MBQ2-F1
#
_cell.length_a   1.000
_cell.length_b   1.000
_cell.length_c   1.000
_cell.angle_alpha   90.00
_cell.angle_beta   90.00
_cell.angle_gamma   90.00
#
_symmetry.space_group_name_H-M   'P 1'
#
loop_
_entity.id
_entity.type
_entity.pdbx_description
1 polymer ?
#
loop_
_entity_poly.entity_id
_entity_poly.type
_entity_poly.pdbx_seq_one_letter_code
_entity_poly.pdbx_strand_id
1 'polypeptide(L)'
;MDRIVNRLLAAVVIAVVLCNCVITLPDAGGLTYKSRAVTRTEGGLRVSASVLSADESAAVYGVPLAKKGIQPVWIEIQNDETVSYFLMSPGLDPNFFPSSEAAEAFDGNKPPGGKDEIDRRFRGLAFRNPVLPGQTVSGYVLTNLSEGAKLVQLDLVASAQAKTFSFLIVVPGFYADYHVSAVFRREVYPPETIVDYTDDEAFRVALEALPCCATNEDGSKNGDPLNLVIVGGLDDAFPALVRRGWSPTEQKWSGAIMKMITSALSGERYVNAPVSDLYLFGRAQDLALQKARDTIHQRNHLRLWLSPMRYRGKPVWVGQISRDIGVRLTFHSPTLTTHKIDPDVDEARTSLTEDMAYSQNLQKIGFVKGVGAAPSVAPSENLTTDPYYTDGYRQVLVFDRQPTSLSGIEFLPWEAMAKLNALPSGAKQ
;
A
#
# COMPACT_ATOMS: atom_id res chain seq x y z
N MET A 1 -38.33 -11.02 -79.43
CA MET A 1 -39.20 -10.74 -78.28
C MET A 1 -38.35 -10.10 -77.21
N ASP A 2 -37.91 -8.85 -77.45
CA ASP A 2 -38.73 -7.66 -77.21
C ASP A 2 -39.03 -7.55 -75.72
N ARG A 3 -38.82 -6.45 -75.02
CA ARG A 3 -38.49 -5.07 -75.32
C ARG A 3 -38.46 -4.48 -73.90
N ILE A 4 -37.59 -3.52 -73.65
CA ILE A 4 -38.01 -2.26 -73.01
C ILE A 4 -38.90 -2.45 -71.76
N VAL A 5 -38.25 -2.64 -70.60
CA VAL A 5 -38.63 -1.86 -69.42
C VAL A 5 -37.34 -1.15 -68.99
N ASN A 6 -36.99 -0.10 -69.75
CA ASN A 6 -37.10 1.28 -69.29
C ASN A 6 -36.50 1.46 -67.89
N ARG A 7 -35.23 1.85 -67.86
CA ARG A 7 -34.83 3.27 -67.75
C ARG A 7 -35.14 3.81 -66.36
N LEU A 8 -34.17 3.66 -65.46
CA LEU A 8 -33.82 4.63 -64.41
C LEU A 8 -32.64 4.05 -63.63
N LEU A 9 -31.44 4.19 -64.19
CA LEU A 9 -30.16 4.27 -63.47
C LEU A 9 -29.10 4.59 -64.52
N ALA A 10 -29.34 5.70 -65.21
CA ALA A 10 -28.26 6.44 -65.83
C ALA A 10 -27.47 7.12 -64.71
N ALA A 11 -26.18 7.28 -65.00
CA ALA A 11 -25.24 8.17 -64.35
C ALA A 11 -24.27 7.50 -63.35
N VAL A 12 -23.11 7.21 -63.93
CA VAL A 12 -21.79 7.67 -63.45
C VAL A 12 -20.95 6.60 -62.74
N VAL A 13 -20.19 5.90 -63.57
CA VAL A 13 -18.84 5.42 -63.28
C VAL A 13 -17.97 6.66 -63.00
N ILE A 14 -17.55 6.88 -61.76
CA ILE A 14 -16.42 7.75 -61.42
C ILE A 14 -15.30 6.88 -60.88
N ALA A 15 -14.17 6.95 -61.57
CA ALA A 15 -12.89 6.42 -61.16
C ALA A 15 -12.50 6.99 -59.79
N VAL A 16 -12.37 6.13 -58.78
CA VAL A 16 -11.75 6.48 -57.51
C VAL A 16 -10.24 6.44 -57.72
N VAL A 17 -9.67 7.60 -58.04
CA VAL A 17 -8.25 7.85 -57.87
C VAL A 17 -7.99 7.93 -56.36
N LEU A 18 -7.26 6.94 -55.84
CA LEU A 18 -6.76 6.91 -54.47
C LEU A 18 -5.78 8.08 -54.26
N CYS A 19 -6.30 9.22 -53.82
CA CYS A 19 -5.50 10.26 -53.18
C CYS A 19 -5.20 9.78 -51.76
N ASN A 20 -4.06 9.11 -51.58
CA ASN A 20 -3.47 8.85 -50.26
C ASN A 20 -2.97 10.17 -49.67
N CYS A 21 -3.89 10.98 -49.14
CA CYS A 21 -3.53 11.90 -48.08
C CYS A 21 -3.38 11.06 -46.81
N VAL A 22 -2.14 10.74 -46.46
CA VAL A 22 -1.79 10.38 -45.09
C VAL A 22 -2.11 11.62 -44.27
N ILE A 23 -3.30 11.64 -43.67
CA ILE A 23 -3.56 12.54 -42.56
C ILE A 23 -2.73 11.96 -41.43
N THR A 24 -1.51 12.46 -41.26
CA THR A 24 -0.85 12.39 -39.95
C THR A 24 -1.75 13.19 -39.04
N LEU A 25 -2.63 12.48 -38.33
CA LEU A 25 -3.25 13.00 -37.13
C LEU A 25 -2.09 13.55 -36.28
N PRO A 26 -2.15 14.82 -35.83
CA PRO A 26 -1.20 15.31 -34.85
C PRO A 26 -1.22 14.30 -33.72
N ASP A 27 -0.04 13.87 -33.28
CA ASP A 27 0.14 13.03 -32.10
C ASP A 27 -0.78 13.60 -31.01
N ALA A 28 -1.86 12.88 -30.70
CA ALA A 28 -2.79 13.27 -29.67
C ALA A 28 -2.00 13.10 -28.38
N GLY A 29 -1.30 14.16 -27.97
CA GLY A 29 -0.31 14.18 -26.90
C GLY A 29 -0.82 13.46 -25.67
N GLY A 30 -0.54 12.15 -25.60
CA GLY A 30 -0.89 11.31 -24.49
C GLY A 30 -0.07 11.81 -23.31
N LEU A 31 -0.75 12.22 -22.25
CA LEU A 31 -0.12 12.56 -20.98
C LEU A 31 0.90 11.47 -20.63
N THR A 32 2.19 11.78 -20.73
CA THR A 32 3.26 10.83 -20.43
C THR A 32 3.25 10.50 -18.94
N TYR A 33 3.83 9.37 -18.52
CA TYR A 33 3.97 9.04 -17.09
C TYR A 33 4.62 10.19 -16.28
N LYS A 34 5.46 11.02 -16.91
CA LYS A 34 6.07 12.19 -16.28
C LYS A 34 5.07 13.31 -15.97
N SER A 35 4.05 13.47 -16.80
CA SER A 35 3.00 14.50 -16.56
C SER A 35 2.12 14.19 -15.35
N ARG A 36 2.07 12.92 -14.93
CA ARG A 36 1.37 12.44 -13.73
C ARG A 36 2.32 12.19 -12.54
N ALA A 37 3.56 12.66 -12.62
CA ALA A 37 4.49 12.53 -11.53
C ALA A 37 4.03 13.37 -10.32
N VAL A 38 4.17 12.79 -9.13
CA VAL A 38 3.90 13.51 -7.89
C VAL A 38 5.22 14.11 -7.40
N THR A 39 5.20 15.41 -7.09
CA THR A 39 6.36 16.14 -6.59
C THR A 39 6.19 16.51 -5.12
N ARG A 40 7.30 16.44 -4.38
CA ARG A 40 7.46 16.95 -3.02
C ARG A 40 8.76 17.73 -2.92
N THR A 41 8.78 18.71 -2.02
CA THR A 41 9.96 19.53 -1.76
C THR A 41 10.21 19.57 -0.26
N GLU A 42 11.47 19.39 0.14
CA GLU A 42 11.90 19.51 1.54
C GLU A 42 13.32 20.07 1.62
N GLY A 43 13.46 21.26 2.21
CA GLY A 43 14.69 22.04 2.11
C GLY A 43 14.99 22.42 0.66
N GLY A 44 16.23 22.22 0.21
CA GLY A 44 16.64 22.45 -1.18
C GLY A 44 16.46 21.23 -2.09
N LEU A 45 15.77 20.19 -1.65
CA LEU A 45 15.49 19.01 -2.50
C LEU A 45 14.08 19.09 -3.09
N ARG A 46 13.98 18.93 -4.41
CA ARG A 46 12.72 18.71 -5.13
C ARG A 46 12.74 17.32 -5.75
N VAL A 47 11.81 16.47 -5.30
CA VAL A 47 11.76 15.05 -5.64
C VAL A 47 10.44 14.75 -6.34
N SER A 48 10.51 14.16 -7.53
CA SER A 48 9.36 13.76 -8.32
C SER A 48 9.40 12.27 -8.63
N ALA A 49 8.26 11.60 -8.56
CA ALA A 49 8.16 10.18 -8.87
C ALA A 49 6.88 9.83 -9.63
N SER A 50 6.96 8.81 -10.50
CA SER A 50 5.81 8.20 -11.17
C SER A 50 6.04 6.70 -11.36
N VAL A 51 5.02 5.88 -11.12
CA VAL A 51 5.10 4.41 -11.24
C VAL A 51 4.48 3.99 -12.56
N LEU A 52 5.24 3.34 -13.44
CA LEU A 52 4.81 3.04 -14.81
C LEU A 52 3.73 1.95 -14.84
N SER A 53 2.76 2.11 -15.75
CA SER A 53 1.83 1.03 -16.14
C SER A 53 2.55 -0.06 -16.93
N ALA A 54 1.87 -1.19 -17.16
CA ALA A 54 2.42 -2.26 -17.98
C ALA A 54 2.76 -1.78 -19.41
N ASP A 55 1.87 -0.98 -20.01
CA ASP A 55 2.04 -0.46 -21.37
C ASP A 55 3.13 0.61 -21.44
N GLU A 56 3.14 1.56 -20.49
CA GLU A 56 4.20 2.57 -20.39
C GLU A 56 5.56 1.91 -20.17
N SER A 57 5.64 0.90 -19.30
CA SER A 57 6.85 0.13 -19.05
C SER A 57 7.33 -0.61 -20.30
N ALA A 58 6.42 -1.23 -21.05
CA ALA A 58 6.76 -1.93 -22.29
C ALA A 58 7.25 -0.95 -23.36
N ALA A 59 6.64 0.24 -23.46
CA ALA A 59 7.12 1.29 -24.37
C ALA A 59 8.52 1.79 -23.99
N VAL A 60 8.79 1.99 -22.69
CA VAL A 60 10.07 2.52 -22.17
C VAL A 60 11.21 1.50 -22.23
N TYR A 61 10.94 0.21 -22.01
CA TYR A 61 11.98 -0.84 -21.96
C TYR A 61 12.00 -1.76 -23.20
N GLY A 62 10.97 -1.71 -24.04
CA GLY A 62 10.84 -2.56 -25.23
C GLY A 62 10.47 -4.02 -24.94
N VAL A 63 10.26 -4.36 -23.68
CA VAL A 63 9.89 -5.70 -23.21
C VAL A 63 8.80 -5.61 -22.14
N PRO A 64 7.90 -6.61 -22.05
CA PRO A 64 6.76 -6.57 -21.14
C PRO A 64 7.17 -6.94 -19.70
N LEU A 65 7.82 -6.02 -18.98
CA LEU A 65 8.31 -6.18 -17.61
C LEU A 65 7.26 -6.72 -16.62
N ALA A 66 6.01 -6.28 -16.75
CA ALA A 66 4.91 -6.74 -15.90
C ALA A 66 4.68 -8.27 -15.98
N LYS A 67 4.99 -8.92 -17.11
CA LYS A 67 4.90 -10.39 -17.25
C LYS A 67 5.93 -11.15 -16.40
N LYS A 68 6.95 -10.45 -15.92
CA LYS A 68 7.97 -10.97 -15.00
C LYS A 68 7.78 -10.45 -13.57
N GLY A 69 6.66 -9.80 -13.27
CA GLY A 69 6.42 -9.19 -11.97
C GLY A 69 7.29 -7.97 -11.68
N ILE A 70 7.84 -7.32 -12.71
CA ILE A 70 8.71 -6.13 -12.56
C ILE A 70 7.93 -4.87 -12.95
N GLN A 71 8.07 -3.82 -12.15
CA GLN A 71 7.47 -2.51 -12.37
C GLN A 71 8.49 -1.38 -12.16
N PRO A 72 8.75 -0.57 -13.19
CA PRO A 72 9.62 0.59 -13.06
C PRO A 72 8.97 1.74 -12.28
N VAL A 73 9.75 2.36 -11.40
CA VAL A 73 9.45 3.65 -10.80
C VAL A 73 10.41 4.68 -11.41
N TRP A 74 9.86 5.64 -12.15
CA TRP A 74 10.62 6.80 -12.62
C TRP A 74 10.78 7.80 -11.47
N ILE A 75 11.98 8.33 -11.31
CA ILE A 75 12.38 9.23 -10.24
C ILE A 75 13.19 10.37 -10.84
N GLU A 76 12.94 11.59 -10.38
CA GLU A 76 13.75 12.78 -10.65
C GLU A 76 14.01 13.53 -9.35
N ILE A 77 15.28 13.82 -9.08
CA ILE A 77 15.72 14.54 -7.89
C ILE A 77 16.54 15.73 -8.34
N GLN A 78 16.06 16.92 -8.01
CA GLN A 78 16.81 18.16 -8.08
C GLN A 78 17.37 18.47 -6.69
N ASN A 79 18.67 18.74 -6.63
CA ASN A 79 19.40 19.04 -5.40
C ASN A 79 19.96 20.47 -5.44
N ASP A 80 19.27 21.41 -4.81
CA ASP A 80 19.72 22.80 -4.65
C ASP A 80 20.48 23.01 -3.32
N GLU A 81 20.83 21.93 -2.61
CA GLU A 81 21.62 21.99 -1.37
C GLU A 81 23.13 21.86 -1.64
N THR A 82 23.95 22.06 -0.60
CA THR A 82 25.41 22.05 -0.69
C THR A 82 26.04 20.67 -0.49
N VAL A 83 25.23 19.62 -0.27
CA VAL A 83 25.70 18.26 -0.02
C VAL A 83 25.19 17.29 -1.08
N SER A 84 25.96 16.25 -1.38
CA SER A 84 25.55 15.19 -2.31
C SER A 84 24.65 14.18 -1.61
N TYR A 85 23.53 13.83 -2.26
CA TYR A 85 22.60 12.81 -1.75
C TYR A 85 22.70 11.51 -2.54
N PHE A 86 22.56 10.39 -1.84
CA PHE A 86 22.42 9.06 -2.41
C PHE A 86 20.99 8.57 -2.22
N LEU A 87 20.34 8.19 -3.32
CA LEU A 87 19.08 7.46 -3.28
C LEU A 87 19.32 6.01 -2.86
N MET A 88 18.66 5.61 -1.78
CA MET A 88 18.73 4.24 -1.27
C MET A 88 17.62 3.39 -1.90
N SER A 89 17.93 2.66 -2.98
CA SER A 89 16.97 1.79 -3.68
C SER A 89 16.20 0.81 -2.76
N PRO A 90 16.81 0.20 -1.72
CA PRO A 90 16.09 -0.66 -0.78
C PRO A 90 14.95 0.04 -0.03
N GLY A 91 14.97 1.37 0.07
CA GLY A 91 13.87 2.15 0.66
C GLY A 91 12.60 2.12 -0.21
N LEU A 92 12.74 1.95 -1.53
CA LEU A 92 11.59 1.77 -2.44
C LEU A 92 11.07 0.35 -2.41
N ASP A 93 11.99 -0.61 -2.47
CA ASP A 93 11.71 -2.03 -2.49
C ASP A 93 12.96 -2.79 -1.99
N PRO A 94 12.90 -3.51 -0.86
CA PRO A 94 14.04 -4.28 -0.37
C PRO A 94 14.45 -5.40 -1.34
N ASN A 95 13.55 -5.83 -2.22
CA ASN A 95 13.76 -6.82 -3.27
C ASN A 95 13.74 -6.16 -4.66
N PHE A 96 14.24 -4.92 -4.79
CA PHE A 96 14.38 -4.25 -6.09
C PHE A 96 15.28 -5.05 -7.04
N PHE A 97 15.06 -4.88 -8.35
CA PHE A 97 15.82 -5.56 -9.38
C PHE A 97 16.98 -4.67 -9.88
N PRO A 98 18.24 -5.12 -9.82
CA PRO A 98 19.31 -4.55 -10.61
C PRO A 98 18.97 -4.56 -12.10
N SER A 99 19.39 -3.54 -12.85
CA SER A 99 19.08 -3.42 -14.27
C SER A 99 19.53 -4.62 -15.10
N SER A 100 20.67 -5.23 -14.74
CA SER A 100 21.17 -6.45 -15.40
C SER A 100 20.34 -7.68 -15.08
N GLU A 101 19.85 -7.83 -13.84
CA GLU A 101 18.99 -8.94 -13.45
C GLU A 101 17.65 -8.88 -14.19
N ALA A 102 17.05 -7.69 -14.24
CA ALA A 102 15.79 -7.50 -14.94
C ALA A 102 15.93 -7.69 -16.46
N ALA A 103 17.07 -7.35 -17.05
CA ALA A 103 17.36 -7.61 -18.46
C ALA A 103 17.52 -9.12 -18.74
N GLU A 104 18.23 -9.85 -17.88
CA GLU A 104 18.45 -11.30 -17.99
C GLU A 104 17.12 -12.09 -18.02
N ALA A 105 16.08 -11.61 -17.32
CA ALA A 105 14.75 -12.23 -17.33
C ALA A 105 14.11 -12.33 -18.73
N PHE A 106 14.65 -11.62 -19.73
CA PHE A 106 14.18 -11.58 -21.12
C PHE A 106 15.16 -12.19 -22.13
N ASP A 107 16.25 -12.82 -21.69
CA ASP A 107 17.30 -13.37 -22.58
C ASP A 107 16.80 -14.43 -23.57
N GLY A 108 15.73 -15.16 -23.21
CA GLY A 108 15.09 -16.14 -24.09
C GLY A 108 14.20 -15.56 -25.20
N ASN A 109 13.81 -14.28 -25.09
CA ASN A 109 13.10 -13.58 -26.16
C ASN A 109 14.15 -12.97 -27.09
N LYS A 110 14.00 -13.12 -28.41
CA LYS A 110 14.87 -12.50 -29.42
C LYS A 110 14.26 -11.17 -29.88
N PRO A 111 14.37 -10.03 -29.16
CA PRO A 111 13.98 -8.76 -29.73
C PRO A 111 14.91 -8.39 -30.89
N PRO A 112 14.47 -7.52 -31.81
CA PRO A 112 15.35 -6.90 -32.79
C PRO A 112 16.46 -6.17 -32.02
N GLY A 113 17.74 -6.52 -32.24
CA GLY A 113 18.88 -5.90 -31.54
C GLY A 113 19.77 -6.83 -30.70
N GLY A 114 19.25 -7.99 -30.27
CA GLY A 114 19.99 -8.95 -29.44
C GLY A 114 20.18 -8.52 -27.97
N LYS A 115 20.82 -9.40 -27.17
CA LYS A 115 21.01 -9.25 -25.71
C LYS A 115 21.69 -7.92 -25.34
N ASP A 116 22.71 -7.52 -26.09
CA ASP A 116 23.51 -6.33 -25.83
C ASP A 116 22.70 -5.01 -25.90
N GLU A 117 21.65 -4.96 -26.73
CA GLU A 117 20.81 -3.78 -26.84
C GLU A 117 19.86 -3.64 -25.64
N ILE A 118 19.26 -4.75 -25.18
CA ILE A 118 18.43 -4.78 -23.98
C ILE A 118 19.27 -4.34 -22.77
N ASP A 119 20.44 -4.96 -22.59
CA ASP A 119 21.34 -4.66 -21.49
C ASP A 119 21.73 -3.17 -21.46
N ARG A 120 22.10 -2.62 -22.62
CA ARG A 120 22.45 -1.20 -22.75
C ARG A 120 21.27 -0.30 -22.44
N ARG A 121 20.06 -0.65 -22.89
CA ARG A 121 18.83 0.10 -22.61
C ARG A 121 18.53 0.12 -21.12
N PHE A 122 18.53 -1.04 -20.47
CA PHE A 122 18.26 -1.15 -19.03
C PHE A 122 19.29 -0.36 -18.19
N ARG A 123 20.59 -0.48 -18.49
CA ARG A 123 21.66 0.28 -17.81
C ARG A 123 21.61 1.79 -18.12
N GLY A 124 21.12 2.16 -19.30
CA GLY A 124 20.96 3.56 -19.71
C GLY A 124 19.81 4.27 -18.98
N LEU A 125 18.77 3.52 -18.62
CA LEU A 125 17.59 4.03 -17.91
C LEU A 125 17.77 4.05 -16.38
N ALA A 126 18.68 3.24 -15.83
CA ALA A 126 18.90 3.14 -14.40
C ALA A 126 19.16 4.50 -13.73
N PHE A 127 18.54 4.75 -12.58
CA PHE A 127 18.88 5.92 -11.74
C PHE A 127 20.33 5.83 -11.29
N ARG A 128 21.07 6.96 -11.35
CA ARG A 128 22.51 6.99 -11.04
C ARG A 128 22.80 7.89 -9.85
N ASN A 129 23.31 7.28 -8.78
CA ASN A 129 23.87 8.02 -7.65
C ASN A 129 25.29 8.54 -7.95
N PRO A 130 25.75 9.59 -7.23
CA PRO A 130 24.97 10.46 -6.35
C PRO A 130 24.26 11.60 -7.11
N VAL A 131 23.31 12.27 -6.45
CA VAL A 131 22.77 13.56 -6.89
C VAL A 131 23.63 14.68 -6.31
N LEU A 132 24.52 15.26 -7.13
CA LEU A 132 25.44 16.30 -6.69
C LEU A 132 24.73 17.65 -6.45
N PRO A 133 25.34 18.56 -5.66
CA PRO A 133 24.87 19.93 -5.51
C PRO A 133 24.63 20.64 -6.85
N GLY A 134 23.50 21.33 -6.97
CA GLY A 134 23.06 22.05 -8.17
C GLY A 134 22.65 21.16 -9.35
N GLN A 135 22.59 19.84 -9.18
CA GLN A 135 22.23 18.92 -10.26
C GLN A 135 20.79 18.43 -10.15
N THR A 136 20.24 18.07 -11.31
CA THR A 136 19.03 17.27 -11.42
C THR A 136 19.39 15.92 -12.04
N VAL A 137 19.06 14.84 -11.35
CA VAL A 137 19.26 13.47 -11.83
C VAL A 137 17.90 12.82 -12.00
N SER A 138 17.69 12.15 -13.13
CA SER A 138 16.50 11.33 -13.36
C SER A 138 16.86 9.93 -13.85
N GLY A 139 16.00 8.97 -13.56
CA GLY A 139 16.17 7.59 -13.98
C GLY A 139 15.13 6.67 -13.35
N TYR A 140 15.38 5.36 -13.43
CA TYR A 140 14.44 4.35 -12.96
C TYR A 140 15.04 3.45 -11.91
N VAL A 141 14.21 3.07 -10.94
CA VAL A 141 14.44 1.93 -10.06
C VAL A 141 13.41 0.85 -10.42
N LEU A 142 13.88 -0.37 -10.63
CA LEU A 142 13.01 -1.50 -10.98
C LEU A 142 12.57 -2.20 -9.70
N THR A 143 11.27 -2.33 -9.50
CA THR A 143 10.67 -2.84 -8.26
C THR A 143 9.70 -3.98 -8.57
N ASN A 144 9.22 -4.69 -7.55
CA ASN A 144 8.16 -5.67 -7.69
C ASN A 144 6.85 -5.02 -8.11
N LEU A 145 6.11 -5.68 -8.98
CA LEU A 145 4.84 -5.22 -9.51
C LEU A 145 3.79 -5.09 -8.39
N SER A 146 3.15 -3.93 -8.34
CA SER A 146 1.97 -3.67 -7.50
C SER A 146 0.84 -3.15 -8.39
N GLU A 147 -0.32 -3.81 -8.33
CA GLU A 147 -1.50 -3.46 -9.12
C GLU A 147 -2.29 -2.32 -8.45
N GLY A 148 -2.93 -1.45 -9.25
CA GLY A 148 -3.79 -0.36 -8.78
C GLY A 148 -3.05 0.87 -8.26
N ALA A 149 -2.34 0.77 -7.14
CA ALA A 149 -1.57 1.86 -6.57
C ALA A 149 -0.31 1.34 -5.86
N LYS A 150 0.75 2.14 -5.89
CA LYS A 150 2.02 1.83 -5.21
C LYS A 150 2.37 2.95 -4.25
N LEU A 151 2.68 2.59 -3.01
CA LEU A 151 3.34 3.50 -2.08
C LEU A 151 4.84 3.49 -2.41
N VAL A 152 5.36 4.63 -2.84
CA VAL A 152 6.78 4.85 -3.15
C VAL A 152 7.41 5.61 -2.01
N GLN A 153 8.48 5.08 -1.45
CA GLN A 153 9.30 5.74 -0.46
C GLN A 153 10.71 5.94 -1.00
N LEU A 154 11.18 7.17 -1.00
CA LEU A 154 12.51 7.57 -1.46
C LEU A 154 13.32 8.06 -0.27
N ASP A 155 14.32 7.27 0.13
CA ASP A 155 15.25 7.64 1.18
C ASP A 155 16.52 8.23 0.54
N LEU A 156 16.77 9.51 0.82
CA LEU A 156 17.94 10.26 0.38
C LEU A 156 18.90 10.46 1.55
N VAL A 157 20.10 9.91 1.44
CA VAL A 157 21.11 9.96 2.51
C VAL A 157 22.30 10.80 2.07
N ALA A 158 22.70 11.71 2.93
CA ALA A 158 23.95 12.48 2.86
C ALA A 158 24.71 12.31 4.19
N SER A 159 25.92 12.87 4.29
CA SER A 159 26.68 12.79 5.53
C SER A 159 25.92 13.48 6.67
N ALA A 160 25.64 12.73 7.75
CA ALA A 160 24.86 13.16 8.92
C ALA A 160 23.44 13.67 8.63
N GLN A 161 22.88 13.41 7.44
CA GLN A 161 21.57 13.90 7.03
C GLN A 161 20.82 12.82 6.26
N ALA A 162 19.54 12.65 6.54
CA ALA A 162 18.66 11.78 5.78
C ALA A 162 17.32 12.48 5.56
N LYS A 163 16.76 12.34 4.36
CA LYS A 163 15.44 12.87 4.00
C LYS A 163 14.63 11.76 3.36
N THR A 164 13.40 11.59 3.81
CA THR A 164 12.47 10.57 3.31
C THR A 164 11.29 11.26 2.64
N PHE A 165 11.00 10.82 1.42
CA PHE A 165 9.86 11.30 0.63
C PHE A 165 8.92 10.13 0.34
N SER A 166 7.64 10.32 0.62
CA SER A 166 6.63 9.27 0.46
C SER A 166 5.50 9.72 -0.44
N PHE A 167 5.08 8.82 -1.32
CA PHE A 167 4.06 9.07 -2.34
C PHE A 167 3.13 7.88 -2.45
N LEU A 168 1.82 8.11 -2.47
CA LEU A 168 0.86 7.12 -2.97
C LEU A 168 0.60 7.43 -4.44
N ILE A 169 1.10 6.59 -5.34
CA ILE A 169 1.02 6.81 -6.78
C ILE A 169 0.08 5.78 -7.40
N VAL A 170 -0.98 6.28 -8.02
CA VAL A 170 -1.94 5.42 -8.73
C VAL A 170 -1.40 5.04 -10.11
N VAL A 171 -1.56 3.77 -10.48
CA VAL A 171 -1.01 3.20 -11.72
C VAL A 171 -2.14 3.06 -12.76
N PRO A 172 -2.03 3.68 -13.95
CA PRO A 172 -3.02 3.54 -15.02
C PRO A 172 -3.08 2.11 -15.60
N GLY A 173 -4.22 1.73 -16.19
CA GLY A 173 -4.32 0.53 -17.05
C GLY A 173 -4.70 -0.78 -16.35
N PHE A 174 -4.99 -0.77 -15.05
CA PHE A 174 -5.59 -1.92 -14.37
C PHE A 174 -7.12 -1.81 -14.37
N TYR A 175 -7.82 -2.84 -14.87
CA TYR A 175 -9.28 -2.95 -14.97
C TYR A 175 -9.95 -3.36 -13.63
N ALA A 176 -9.42 -2.87 -12.51
CA ALA A 176 -10.22 -2.72 -11.30
C ALA A 176 -10.40 -1.23 -11.10
N ASP A 177 -11.67 -0.81 -11.10
CA ASP A 177 -12.09 0.58 -10.98
C ASP A 177 -11.27 1.37 -9.96
N TYR A 178 -10.97 2.62 -10.33
CA TYR A 178 -10.36 3.62 -9.47
C TYR A 178 -11.29 3.93 -8.27
N HIS A 179 -11.23 3.09 -7.26
CA HIS A 179 -11.52 3.41 -5.86
C HIS A 179 -10.25 3.15 -5.02
N VAL A 180 -9.11 3.77 -5.38
CA VAL A 180 -8.20 4.23 -4.30
C VAL A 180 -9.11 5.01 -3.36
N SER A 181 -9.34 4.46 -2.16
CA SER A 181 -10.52 4.76 -1.36
C SER A 181 -10.75 6.27 -1.32
N ALA A 182 -12.02 6.70 -1.30
CA ALA A 182 -12.37 8.11 -1.15
C ALA A 182 -11.55 8.77 -0.03
N VAL A 183 -11.12 8.00 0.96
CA VAL A 183 -10.19 8.31 2.05
C VAL A 183 -8.89 9.02 1.64
N PHE A 184 -8.32 8.71 0.48
CA PHE A 184 -7.10 9.38 0.00
C PHE A 184 -7.36 10.50 -1.00
N ARG A 185 -8.61 10.64 -1.49
CA ARG A 185 -8.99 11.57 -2.58
C ARG A 185 -10.12 12.54 -2.24
N ARG A 186 -10.79 12.38 -1.09
CA ARG A 186 -11.93 13.15 -0.58
C ARG A 186 -11.87 13.22 0.95
N GLU A 187 -12.39 14.31 1.48
CA GLU A 187 -12.68 14.47 2.91
C GLU A 187 -13.79 13.47 3.28
N VAL A 188 -13.42 12.33 3.87
CA VAL A 188 -14.36 11.29 4.37
C VAL A 188 -15.37 11.89 5.36
N TYR A 189 -14.94 12.94 6.04
CA TYR A 189 -15.64 13.65 7.08
C TYR A 189 -15.65 15.14 6.73
N PRO A 190 -16.81 15.83 6.85
CA PRO A 190 -16.85 17.28 6.80
C PRO A 190 -15.92 17.90 7.86
N PRO A 191 -15.21 19.02 7.58
CA PRO A 191 -14.25 19.61 8.51
C PRO A 191 -14.80 19.86 9.92
N GLU A 192 -16.08 20.23 10.04
CA GLU A 192 -16.77 20.49 11.30
C GLU A 192 -16.98 19.25 12.18
N THR A 193 -16.89 18.04 11.60
CA THR A 193 -17.00 16.78 12.35
C THR A 193 -15.65 16.27 12.83
N ILE A 194 -14.54 16.85 12.35
CA ILE A 194 -13.19 16.44 12.71
C ILE A 194 -12.80 17.11 14.03
N VAL A 195 -12.43 16.29 15.02
CA VAL A 195 -11.95 16.76 16.33
C VAL A 195 -10.44 16.54 16.41
N ASP A 196 -9.68 17.63 16.56
CA ASP A 196 -8.22 17.56 16.78
C ASP A 196 -7.90 17.60 18.27
N TYR A 197 -7.39 16.49 18.79
CA TYR A 197 -6.96 16.36 20.17
C TYR A 197 -5.50 16.81 20.30
N THR A 198 -5.28 17.91 21.01
CA THR A 198 -3.93 18.39 21.35
C THR A 198 -3.48 17.95 22.74
N ASP A 199 -4.42 17.48 23.57
CA ASP A 199 -4.23 16.97 24.92
C ASP A 199 -4.26 15.44 24.95
N ASP A 200 -3.30 14.84 25.65
CA ASP A 200 -3.10 13.38 25.67
C ASP A 200 -4.23 12.68 26.43
N GLU A 201 -4.76 13.30 27.47
CA GLU A 201 -5.81 12.73 28.31
C GLU A 201 -7.17 12.75 27.59
N ALA A 202 -7.53 13.87 26.98
CA ALA A 202 -8.72 13.97 26.15
C ALA A 202 -8.67 12.99 24.97
N PHE A 203 -7.50 12.82 24.34
CA PHE A 203 -7.31 11.83 23.28
C PHE A 203 -7.50 10.40 23.81
N ARG A 204 -6.91 10.07 24.96
CA ARG A 204 -7.09 8.76 25.61
C ARG A 204 -8.57 8.45 25.86
N VAL A 205 -9.32 9.39 26.44
CA VAL A 205 -10.75 9.24 26.72
C VAL A 205 -11.54 9.00 25.43
N ALA A 206 -11.23 9.72 24.35
CA ALA A 206 -11.88 9.53 23.06
C ALA A 206 -11.62 8.13 22.48
N LEU A 207 -10.41 7.60 22.62
CA LEU A 207 -10.08 6.24 22.20
C LEU A 207 -10.77 5.16 23.06
N GLU A 208 -10.97 5.40 24.37
CA GLU A 208 -11.70 4.48 25.24
C GLU A 208 -13.19 4.37 24.87
N ALA A 209 -13.78 5.46 24.36
CA ALA A 209 -15.17 5.51 23.93
C ALA A 209 -15.45 4.77 22.60
N LEU A 210 -14.41 4.35 21.87
CA LEU A 210 -14.58 3.55 20.66
C LEU A 210 -15.20 2.18 20.97
N PRO A 211 -16.00 1.62 20.05
CA PRO A 211 -16.54 0.26 20.21
C PRO A 211 -15.41 -0.77 20.32
N CYS A 212 -15.66 -1.86 21.05
CA CYS A 212 -14.65 -2.91 21.26
C CYS A 212 -14.12 -3.51 19.97
N CYS A 213 -15.01 -3.61 18.99
CA CYS A 213 -14.94 -4.59 17.93
C CYS A 213 -15.47 -4.00 16.65
N ALA A 214 -14.95 -4.47 15.52
CA ALA A 214 -15.60 -4.25 14.24
C ALA A 214 -16.90 -5.08 14.19
N THR A 215 -17.77 -4.79 13.24
CA THR A 215 -19.06 -5.50 13.10
C THR A 215 -19.24 -6.09 11.71
N ASN A 216 -20.31 -6.84 11.53
CA ASN A 216 -20.90 -7.07 10.20
C ASN A 216 -21.57 -5.78 9.68
N GLU A 217 -22.00 -5.80 8.42
CA GLU A 217 -22.53 -4.62 7.69
C GLU A 217 -23.68 -3.90 8.42
N ASP A 218 -24.62 -4.65 8.98
CA ASP A 218 -25.78 -4.10 9.70
C ASP A 218 -25.51 -3.78 11.18
N GLY A 219 -24.31 -4.05 11.68
CA GLY A 219 -23.93 -3.80 13.07
C GLY A 219 -24.53 -4.76 14.10
N SER A 220 -25.22 -5.83 13.68
CA SER A 220 -25.92 -6.75 14.59
C SER A 220 -25.01 -7.72 15.35
N LYS A 221 -23.78 -7.95 14.86
CA LYS A 221 -22.82 -8.88 15.46
C LYS A 221 -21.42 -8.28 15.51
N ASN A 222 -20.73 -8.56 16.62
CA ASN A 222 -19.32 -8.23 16.78
C ASN A 222 -18.44 -9.21 16.00
N GLY A 223 -17.37 -8.67 15.43
CA GLY A 223 -16.32 -9.39 14.75
C GLY A 223 -15.00 -9.28 15.50
N ASP A 224 -13.92 -9.11 14.73
CA ASP A 224 -12.57 -9.02 15.27
C ASP A 224 -12.41 -7.76 16.17
N PRO A 225 -11.56 -7.82 17.21
CA PRO A 225 -11.37 -6.71 18.14
C PRO A 225 -10.65 -5.53 17.49
N LEU A 226 -11.09 -4.31 17.79
CA LEU A 226 -10.42 -3.06 17.40
C LEU A 226 -9.24 -2.80 18.33
N ASN A 227 -8.21 -3.62 18.21
CA ASN A 227 -7.06 -3.71 19.12
C ASN A 227 -5.89 -2.76 18.76
N LEU A 228 -6.03 -1.92 17.74
CA LEU A 228 -4.97 -1.04 17.25
C LEU A 228 -5.47 0.38 16.98
N VAL A 229 -4.61 1.37 17.22
CA VAL A 229 -4.76 2.74 16.76
C VAL A 229 -3.44 3.18 16.13
N ILE A 230 -3.49 3.71 14.91
CA ILE A 230 -2.34 4.31 14.22
C ILE A 230 -2.57 5.80 14.10
N VAL A 231 -1.65 6.60 14.63
CA VAL A 231 -1.63 8.05 14.45
C VAL A 231 -0.56 8.42 13.44
N GLY A 232 -1.01 8.99 12.32
CA GLY A 232 -0.20 9.24 11.14
C GLY A 232 -0.89 8.73 9.87
N GLY A 233 -0.34 9.07 8.70
CA GLY A 233 -0.89 8.70 7.40
C GLY A 233 0.18 8.56 6.34
N LEU A 234 -0.06 9.17 5.17
CA LEU A 234 0.78 9.03 3.98
C LEU A 234 2.23 9.50 4.16
N ASP A 235 2.45 10.47 5.04
CA ASP A 235 3.76 11.08 5.20
C ASP A 235 4.62 10.39 6.27
N ASP A 236 4.04 9.60 7.18
CA ASP A 236 4.74 9.02 8.34
C ASP A 236 4.39 7.54 8.62
N ALA A 237 3.14 7.20 8.91
CA ALA A 237 2.74 5.86 9.33
C ALA A 237 2.76 4.82 8.20
N PHE A 238 2.24 5.17 7.02
CA PHE A 238 2.15 4.23 5.90
C PHE A 238 3.50 3.91 5.25
N PRO A 239 4.42 4.89 5.13
CA PRO A 239 5.82 4.61 4.79
C PRO A 239 6.44 3.60 5.75
N ALA A 240 6.21 3.73 7.06
CA ALA A 240 6.68 2.78 8.06
C ALA A 240 6.19 1.34 7.78
N LEU A 241 4.90 1.18 7.50
CA LEU A 241 4.31 -0.12 7.16
C LEU A 241 4.96 -0.72 5.90
N VAL A 242 5.12 0.06 4.84
CA VAL A 242 5.70 -0.42 3.58
C VAL A 242 7.18 -0.76 3.72
N ARG A 243 7.96 0.06 4.44
CA ARG A 243 9.38 -0.24 4.77
C ARG A 243 9.52 -1.59 5.49
N ARG A 244 8.49 -2.00 6.24
CA ARG A 244 8.44 -3.27 6.95
C ARG A 244 7.75 -4.39 6.16
N GLY A 245 7.47 -4.18 4.87
CA GLY A 245 6.95 -5.22 3.96
C GLY A 245 5.45 -5.49 4.09
N TRP A 246 4.70 -4.54 4.66
CA TRP A 246 3.24 -4.58 4.60
C TRP A 246 2.77 -4.09 3.23
N SER A 247 1.95 -4.89 2.55
CA SER A 247 1.39 -4.56 1.23
C SER A 247 -0.13 -4.50 1.28
N PRO A 248 -0.78 -3.63 0.48
CA PRO A 248 -2.22 -3.68 0.30
C PRO A 248 -2.69 -5.06 -0.14
N THR A 249 -3.74 -5.58 0.47
CA THR A 249 -4.42 -6.78 -0.01
C THR A 249 -5.22 -6.43 -1.26
N GLU A 250 -5.29 -7.31 -2.27
CA GLU A 250 -6.19 -7.15 -3.41
C GLU A 250 -7.61 -6.93 -2.87
N GLN A 251 -8.14 -5.73 -3.07
CA GLN A 251 -9.51 -5.43 -2.68
C GLN A 251 -10.45 -6.32 -3.50
N LYS A 252 -11.46 -6.86 -2.81
CA LYS A 252 -12.51 -7.73 -3.35
C LYS A 252 -13.48 -7.00 -4.29
N TRP A 253 -13.02 -6.02 -5.06
CA TRP A 253 -13.84 -5.21 -5.93
C TRP A 253 -13.34 -5.26 -7.38
N SER A 254 -14.10 -6.06 -8.15
CA SER A 254 -14.16 -6.20 -9.62
C SER A 254 -12.85 -6.43 -10.37
N GLY A 255 -12.58 -7.70 -10.67
CA GLY A 255 -11.57 -8.16 -11.64
C GLY A 255 -10.91 -9.48 -11.24
N ALA A 256 -10.68 -9.67 -9.94
CA ALA A 256 -9.94 -10.82 -9.38
C ALA A 256 -10.70 -12.15 -9.40
N ILE A 257 -12.03 -12.15 -9.56
CA ILE A 257 -12.84 -13.38 -9.52
C ILE A 257 -12.50 -14.32 -10.69
N MET A 258 -12.16 -13.79 -11.87
CA MET A 258 -11.86 -14.64 -13.03
C MET A 258 -10.45 -15.26 -12.98
N LYS A 259 -9.47 -14.54 -12.40
CA LYS A 259 -8.11 -15.06 -12.18
C LYS A 259 -8.05 -16.11 -11.06
N MET A 260 -8.88 -15.95 -10.02
CA MET A 260 -8.96 -16.88 -8.89
C MET A 260 -9.45 -18.27 -9.33
N ILE A 261 -10.36 -18.34 -10.31
CA ILE A 261 -10.83 -19.62 -10.89
C ILE A 261 -9.75 -20.30 -11.73
N THR A 262 -8.93 -19.53 -12.47
CA THR A 262 -7.83 -20.10 -13.28
C THR A 262 -6.58 -20.47 -12.47
N SER A 263 -6.30 -19.78 -11.36
CA SER A 263 -5.13 -20.01 -10.51
C SER A 263 -5.28 -21.24 -9.58
N ALA A 264 -6.51 -21.60 -9.21
CA ALA A 264 -6.80 -22.80 -8.43
C ALA A 264 -6.42 -24.12 -9.15
N LEU A 265 -6.14 -24.07 -10.46
CA LEU A 265 -5.73 -25.22 -11.27
C LEU A 265 -4.22 -25.24 -11.60
N SER A 266 -3.47 -24.15 -11.36
CA SER A 266 -2.09 -23.98 -11.84
C SER A 266 -1.01 -23.91 -10.76
N GLY A 267 -1.35 -23.88 -9.48
CA GLY A 267 -0.37 -24.03 -8.39
C GLY A 267 0.64 -22.89 -8.21
N GLU A 268 0.38 -21.69 -8.77
CA GLU A 268 1.25 -20.52 -8.58
C GLU A 268 0.84 -19.63 -7.39
N ARG A 269 1.83 -18.96 -6.80
CA ARG A 269 1.78 -18.18 -5.55
C ARG A 269 0.74 -17.05 -5.61
N TYR A 270 -0.40 -17.25 -4.96
CA TYR A 270 -1.45 -16.23 -4.83
C TYR A 270 -1.16 -15.30 -3.64
N VAL A 271 -0.33 -14.27 -3.86
CA VAL A 271 0.16 -13.39 -2.78
C VAL A 271 -0.95 -12.53 -2.17
N ASN A 272 -2.03 -12.20 -2.88
CA ASN A 272 -3.02 -11.20 -2.46
C ASN A 272 -4.44 -11.78 -2.36
N ALA A 273 -4.73 -12.58 -1.34
CA ALA A 273 -6.10 -13.09 -1.16
C ALA A 273 -6.97 -11.99 -0.53
N PRO A 274 -8.21 -11.79 -1.00
CA PRO A 274 -9.07 -10.73 -0.49
C PRO A 274 -9.54 -11.01 0.93
N VAL A 275 -9.29 -10.06 1.82
CA VAL A 275 -9.75 -10.06 3.21
C VAL A 275 -11.26 -9.77 3.26
N SER A 276 -12.01 -10.51 4.08
CA SER A 276 -13.46 -10.27 4.26
C SER A 276 -13.72 -8.92 4.94
N ASP A 277 -14.78 -8.24 4.50
CA ASP A 277 -15.17 -6.93 5.00
C ASP A 277 -15.62 -7.00 6.46
N LEU A 278 -15.10 -6.07 7.24
CA LEU A 278 -15.59 -5.73 8.57
C LEU A 278 -16.00 -4.26 8.57
N TYR A 279 -16.90 -3.89 9.47
CA TYR A 279 -17.52 -2.58 9.46
C TYR A 279 -17.20 -1.79 10.72
N LEU A 280 -16.92 -0.50 10.53
CA LEU A 280 -16.77 0.50 11.58
C LEU A 280 -17.18 1.87 11.03
N PHE A 281 -17.80 2.69 11.87
CA PHE A 281 -18.42 3.98 11.48
C PHE A 281 -19.37 3.84 10.27
N GLY A 282 -20.10 2.73 10.20
CA GLY A 282 -21.11 2.48 9.15
C GLY A 282 -20.56 2.13 7.76
N ARG A 283 -19.27 1.77 7.64
CA ARG A 283 -18.65 1.39 6.35
C ARG A 283 -17.58 0.31 6.52
N ALA A 284 -17.25 -0.35 5.41
CA ALA A 284 -16.15 -1.30 5.33
C ALA A 284 -14.77 -0.64 5.60
N GLN A 285 -13.74 -1.44 5.87
CA GLN A 285 -12.37 -0.96 6.08
C GLN A 285 -11.87 -0.09 4.92
N ASP A 286 -11.25 1.03 5.26
CA ASP A 286 -10.71 2.00 4.31
C ASP A 286 -9.41 1.53 3.66
N LEU A 287 -8.63 0.74 4.41
CA LEU A 287 -7.40 0.11 3.98
C LEU A 287 -7.29 -1.29 4.61
N ALA A 288 -6.85 -2.25 3.80
CA ALA A 288 -6.47 -3.58 4.26
C ALA A 288 -5.05 -3.87 3.77
N LEU A 289 -4.18 -4.25 4.71
CA LEU A 289 -2.78 -4.57 4.49
C LEU A 289 -2.53 -6.00 4.96
N GLN A 290 -1.57 -6.65 4.32
CA GLN A 290 -1.08 -7.96 4.69
C GLN A 290 0.44 -7.96 4.71
N LYS A 291 0.99 -8.81 5.57
CA LYS A 291 2.41 -9.18 5.51
C LYS A 291 2.49 -10.69 5.37
N ALA A 292 2.89 -11.14 4.18
CA ALA A 292 3.01 -12.56 3.86
C ALA A 292 4.23 -13.17 4.58
N ARG A 293 4.10 -14.44 4.98
CA ARG A 293 5.24 -15.33 5.29
C ARG A 293 5.42 -16.34 4.17
N ASP A 294 6.43 -17.20 4.29
CA ASP A 294 6.85 -18.19 3.27
C ASP A 294 5.71 -19.13 2.77
N THR A 295 4.54 -19.19 3.43
CA THR A 295 3.38 -19.95 2.98
C THR A 295 2.07 -19.14 3.01
N ILE A 296 1.15 -19.43 2.09
CA ILE A 296 -0.16 -18.77 1.94
C ILE A 296 -1.03 -18.91 3.21
N HIS A 297 -0.81 -19.96 4.01
CA HIS A 297 -1.61 -20.29 5.19
C HIS A 297 -1.26 -19.48 6.44
N GLN A 298 -0.20 -18.67 6.40
CA GLN A 298 0.25 -17.86 7.53
C GLN A 298 0.49 -16.42 7.10
N ARG A 299 -0.39 -15.51 7.53
CA ARG A 299 -0.35 -14.09 7.16
C ARG A 299 -0.72 -13.25 8.38
N ASN A 300 -0.16 -12.05 8.48
CA ASN A 300 -0.74 -11.04 9.35
C ASN A 300 -1.67 -10.16 8.52
N HIS A 301 -2.88 -9.90 9.02
CA HIS A 301 -3.89 -9.07 8.39
C HIS A 301 -4.15 -7.83 9.23
N LEU A 302 -4.07 -6.68 8.60
CA LEU A 302 -4.28 -5.37 9.19
C LEU A 302 -5.41 -4.67 8.45
N ARG A 303 -6.49 -4.35 9.15
CA ARG A 303 -7.59 -3.51 8.64
C ARG A 303 -7.55 -2.16 9.34
N LEU A 304 -7.75 -1.08 8.59
CA LEU A 304 -7.73 0.29 9.09
C LEU A 304 -8.95 1.08 8.61
N TRP A 305 -9.51 1.86 9.50
CA TRP A 305 -10.57 2.85 9.26
C TRP A 305 -10.08 4.21 9.72
N LEU A 306 -10.11 5.20 8.84
CA LEU A 306 -9.87 6.59 9.20
C LEU A 306 -10.98 7.05 10.13
N SER A 307 -10.64 7.61 11.28
CA SER A 307 -11.62 8.18 12.20
C SER A 307 -11.81 9.68 11.94
N PRO A 308 -12.89 10.30 12.45
CA PRO A 308 -13.01 11.76 12.49
C PRO A 308 -12.10 12.40 13.56
N MET A 309 -11.14 11.67 14.13
CA MET A 309 -10.20 12.19 15.11
C MET A 309 -8.88 12.56 14.44
N ARG A 310 -8.29 13.65 14.92
CA ARG A 310 -6.88 13.97 14.74
C ARG A 310 -6.19 14.02 16.10
N TYR A 311 -4.90 13.71 16.12
CA TYR A 311 -4.07 13.92 17.30
C TYR A 311 -2.90 14.80 16.90
N ARG A 312 -2.88 16.02 17.45
CA ARG A 312 -1.91 17.07 17.11
C ARG A 312 -1.80 17.29 15.60
N GLY A 313 -2.95 17.38 14.94
CA GLY A 313 -3.09 17.58 13.50
C GLY A 313 -2.91 16.33 12.64
N LYS A 314 -2.43 15.20 13.19
CA LYS A 314 -2.23 13.95 12.43
C LYS A 314 -3.51 13.11 12.38
N PRO A 315 -3.81 12.44 11.25
CA PRO A 315 -4.98 11.58 11.15
C PRO A 315 -4.86 10.38 12.10
N VAL A 316 -5.99 9.96 12.67
CA VAL A 316 -6.08 8.79 13.56
C VAL A 316 -6.85 7.68 12.85
N TRP A 317 -6.22 6.52 12.72
CA TRP A 317 -6.81 5.31 12.17
C TRP A 317 -7.10 4.33 13.28
N VAL A 318 -8.35 3.86 13.33
CA VAL A 318 -8.74 2.74 14.19
C VAL A 318 -8.47 1.46 13.41
N GLY A 319 -7.85 0.49 14.04
CA GLY A 319 -7.34 -0.69 13.38
C GLY A 319 -7.69 -1.98 14.08
N GLN A 320 -7.63 -3.04 13.28
CA GLN A 320 -7.69 -4.41 13.73
C GLN A 320 -6.49 -5.13 13.13
N ILE A 321 -5.71 -5.78 13.99
CA ILE A 321 -4.60 -6.65 13.60
C ILE A 321 -4.85 -8.07 14.11
N SER A 322 -4.72 -9.04 13.23
CA SER A 322 -4.76 -10.47 13.55
C SER A 322 -3.70 -11.23 12.76
N ARG A 323 -3.41 -12.43 13.24
CA ARG A 323 -2.60 -13.41 12.53
C ARG A 323 -3.48 -14.55 12.08
N ASP A 324 -3.32 -14.98 10.84
CA ASP A 324 -3.90 -16.21 10.32
C ASP A 324 -2.88 -17.34 10.51
N ILE A 325 -3.34 -18.46 11.07
CA ILE A 325 -2.52 -19.66 11.35
C ILE A 325 -2.94 -20.88 10.53
N GLY A 326 -3.96 -20.75 9.68
CA GLY A 326 -4.40 -21.83 8.80
C GLY A 326 -5.62 -21.46 7.96
N VAL A 327 -6.18 -22.48 7.30
CA VAL A 327 -7.46 -22.38 6.55
C VAL A 327 -8.42 -23.43 7.10
N ARG A 328 -9.69 -23.06 7.25
CA ARG A 328 -10.77 -23.89 7.78
C ARG A 328 -11.97 -23.83 6.83
N LEU A 329 -12.67 -24.95 6.67
CA LEU A 329 -13.98 -24.98 6.01
C LEU A 329 -15.02 -24.31 6.90
N THR A 330 -15.82 -23.39 6.34
CA THR A 330 -16.89 -22.70 7.07
C THR A 330 -18.09 -22.45 6.17
N PHE A 331 -19.30 -22.52 6.71
CA PHE A 331 -20.52 -22.08 6.01
C PHE A 331 -20.75 -20.57 6.13
N HIS A 332 -19.91 -19.87 6.90
CA HIS A 332 -20.02 -18.43 7.17
C HIS A 332 -19.28 -17.55 6.14
N SER A 333 -18.64 -18.16 5.13
CA SER A 333 -17.93 -17.46 4.05
C SER A 333 -18.48 -17.87 2.69
N PRO A 334 -18.63 -16.94 1.71
CA PRO A 334 -19.05 -17.26 0.35
C PRO A 334 -18.15 -18.27 -0.37
N THR A 335 -16.88 -18.37 0.03
CA THR A 335 -15.89 -19.31 -0.54
C THR A 335 -15.86 -20.67 0.17
N LEU A 336 -16.77 -20.90 1.12
CA LEU A 336 -16.85 -22.09 1.99
C LEU A 336 -15.56 -22.43 2.75
N THR A 337 -14.63 -21.47 2.78
CA THR A 337 -13.31 -21.52 3.39
C THR A 337 -13.05 -20.17 4.03
N THR A 338 -12.51 -20.17 5.24
CA THR A 338 -12.01 -18.98 5.94
C THR A 338 -10.63 -19.25 6.47
N HIS A 339 -9.82 -18.21 6.61
CA HIS A 339 -8.59 -18.33 7.38
C HIS A 339 -8.94 -18.53 8.86
N LYS A 340 -8.16 -19.37 9.55
CA LYS A 340 -8.23 -19.55 11.00
C LYS A 340 -7.33 -18.50 11.63
N ILE A 341 -7.91 -17.60 12.41
CA ILE A 341 -7.17 -16.59 13.17
C ILE A 341 -6.48 -17.26 14.37
N ASP A 342 -5.28 -16.78 14.71
CA ASP A 342 -4.60 -17.09 15.96
C ASP A 342 -5.45 -16.54 17.11
N PRO A 343 -5.87 -17.38 18.06
CA PRO A 343 -6.66 -16.90 19.18
C PRO A 343 -5.92 -15.87 20.04
N ASP A 344 -4.58 -15.80 20.01
CA ASP A 344 -3.81 -14.71 20.65
C ASP A 344 -3.74 -13.47 19.75
N VAL A 345 -4.76 -12.61 19.82
CA VAL A 345 -4.75 -11.35 19.07
C VAL A 345 -3.77 -10.32 19.65
N ASP A 346 -3.29 -10.51 20.87
CA ASP A 346 -2.30 -9.63 21.50
C ASP A 346 -0.88 -9.92 21.01
N GLU A 347 -0.58 -11.17 20.65
CA GLU A 347 0.69 -11.52 19.98
C GLU A 347 0.80 -10.80 18.63
N ALA A 348 -0.28 -10.78 17.83
CA ALA A 348 -0.28 -10.12 16.53
C ALA A 348 -0.09 -8.60 16.67
N ARG A 349 -0.74 -8.01 17.69
CA ARG A 349 -0.61 -6.60 18.06
C ARG A 349 0.81 -6.25 18.51
N THR A 350 1.39 -7.05 19.40
CA THR A 350 2.76 -6.88 19.89
C THR A 350 3.78 -7.02 18.76
N SER A 351 3.63 -8.05 17.93
CA SER A 351 4.47 -8.30 16.75
C SER A 351 4.46 -7.13 15.77
N LEU A 352 3.28 -6.54 15.50
CA LEU A 352 3.18 -5.36 14.65
C LEU A 352 3.97 -4.19 15.27
N THR A 353 3.84 -3.96 16.57
CA THR A 353 4.53 -2.86 17.25
C THR A 353 6.04 -3.00 17.24
N GLU A 354 6.55 -4.21 17.52
CA GLU A 354 7.98 -4.51 17.40
C GLU A 354 8.46 -4.29 15.96
N ASP A 355 7.70 -4.76 14.97
CA ASP A 355 8.01 -4.55 13.56
C ASP A 355 8.04 -3.05 13.20
N MET A 356 7.11 -2.26 13.75
CA MET A 356 7.05 -0.81 13.59
C MET A 356 8.17 -0.08 14.32
N ALA A 357 8.71 -0.61 15.43
CA ALA A 357 9.90 -0.03 16.07
C ALA A 357 11.12 -0.09 15.13
N TYR A 358 11.25 -1.17 14.35
CA TYR A 358 12.28 -1.29 13.30
C TYR A 358 11.95 -0.52 12.01
N SER A 359 10.79 0.16 11.94
CA SER A 359 10.47 1.03 10.80
C SER A 359 11.23 2.35 10.84
N GLN A 360 11.77 2.76 12.00
CA GLN A 360 12.37 4.07 12.24
C GLN A 360 11.40 5.27 12.20
N ASN A 361 10.08 5.09 12.03
CA ASN A 361 9.13 6.22 12.10
C ASN A 361 8.22 6.17 13.34
N LEU A 362 8.27 5.09 14.14
CA LEU A 362 7.48 4.98 15.35
C LEU A 362 8.07 5.88 16.44
N GLN A 363 7.32 6.90 16.85
CA GLN A 363 7.73 7.88 17.86
C GLN A 363 7.21 7.50 19.25
N LYS A 364 5.96 7.07 19.36
CA LYS A 364 5.34 6.75 20.66
C LYS A 364 4.53 5.47 20.65
N ILE A 365 4.53 4.77 21.77
CA ILE A 365 3.70 3.60 22.05
C ILE A 365 2.78 3.90 23.24
N GLY A 366 1.48 3.68 23.08
CA GLY A 366 0.49 3.79 24.15
C GLY A 366 -0.37 2.56 24.26
N PHE A 367 -1.02 2.40 25.41
CA PHE A 367 -2.01 1.38 25.66
C PHE A 367 -3.22 2.04 26.29
N VAL A 368 -4.39 1.81 25.71
CA VAL A 368 -5.65 2.41 26.12
C VAL A 368 -6.73 1.33 26.23
N LYS A 369 -7.65 1.45 27.18
CA LYS A 369 -8.70 0.45 27.39
C LYS A 369 -9.73 0.48 26.26
N GLY A 370 -10.62 -0.52 26.27
CA GLY A 370 -11.94 -0.46 25.65
C GLY A 370 -12.26 -1.56 24.64
N VAL A 371 -11.33 -2.50 24.38
CA VAL A 371 -11.68 -3.78 23.73
C VAL A 371 -12.44 -4.69 24.72
N GLY A 372 -12.04 -4.64 25.99
CA GLY A 372 -12.57 -5.54 27.03
C GLY A 372 -11.76 -6.83 27.09
N ALA A 373 -11.42 -7.28 28.30
CA ALA A 373 -10.59 -8.45 28.49
C ALA A 373 -11.37 -9.74 28.19
N ALA A 374 -10.76 -10.62 27.41
CA ALA A 374 -11.28 -11.95 27.12
C ALA A 374 -10.15 -12.95 27.42
N PRO A 375 -10.14 -13.60 28.59
CA PRO A 375 -9.07 -14.53 28.94
C PRO A 375 -9.19 -15.84 28.13
N SER A 376 -8.09 -16.58 27.97
CA SER A 376 -8.06 -17.83 27.20
C SER A 376 -9.01 -18.93 27.72
N VAL A 377 -9.39 -18.87 29.00
CA VAL A 377 -10.38 -19.78 29.62
C VAL A 377 -11.84 -19.40 29.32
N ALA A 378 -12.08 -18.18 28.84
CA ALA A 378 -13.39 -17.66 28.45
C ALA A 378 -13.20 -16.71 27.24
N PRO A 379 -12.79 -17.25 26.07
CA PRO A 379 -12.50 -16.44 24.90
C PRO A 379 -13.78 -15.80 24.34
N SER A 380 -13.60 -14.69 23.62
CA SER A 380 -14.65 -14.11 22.78
C SER A 380 -14.64 -14.76 21.40
N GLU A 381 -15.67 -14.54 20.61
CA GLU A 381 -15.78 -15.06 19.24
C GLU A 381 -15.94 -13.91 18.23
N ASN A 382 -15.37 -14.09 17.05
CA ASN A 382 -15.59 -13.18 15.93
C ASN A 382 -16.76 -13.62 15.03
N LEU A 383 -16.97 -12.94 13.90
CA LEU A 383 -18.05 -13.25 12.96
C LEU A 383 -17.96 -14.64 12.32
N THR A 384 -16.76 -15.24 12.28
CA THR A 384 -16.53 -16.60 11.75
C THR A 384 -16.58 -17.66 12.84
N THR A 385 -16.96 -17.31 14.08
CA THR A 385 -16.96 -18.17 15.27
C THR A 385 -15.57 -18.66 15.68
N ASP A 386 -14.52 -17.98 15.23
CA ASP A 386 -13.17 -18.29 15.68
C ASP A 386 -12.97 -17.62 17.06
N PRO A 387 -12.49 -18.38 18.06
CA PRO A 387 -12.26 -17.83 19.38
C PRO A 387 -11.02 -16.94 19.37
N TYR A 388 -11.06 -15.86 20.17
CA TYR A 388 -9.90 -15.04 20.48
C TYR A 388 -9.85 -14.66 21.96
N TYR A 389 -8.65 -14.44 22.46
CA TYR A 389 -8.37 -13.91 23.79
C TYR A 389 -7.49 -12.66 23.69
N THR A 390 -7.73 -11.71 24.60
CA THR A 390 -7.04 -10.43 24.67
C THR A 390 -7.05 -9.88 26.09
N ASP A 391 -6.02 -9.10 26.43
CA ASP A 391 -5.91 -8.31 27.65
C ASP A 391 -6.84 -7.08 27.68
N GLY A 392 -7.53 -6.81 26.57
CA GLY A 392 -8.60 -5.82 26.47
C GLY A 392 -8.15 -4.40 26.14
N TYR A 393 -6.88 -4.21 25.84
CA TYR A 393 -6.31 -2.92 25.46
C TYR A 393 -6.20 -2.76 23.94
N ARG A 394 -6.26 -1.50 23.50
CA ARG A 394 -5.80 -1.07 22.18
C ARG A 394 -4.38 -0.59 22.30
N GLN A 395 -3.53 -1.00 21.36
CA GLN A 395 -2.20 -0.44 21.22
C GLN A 395 -2.26 0.80 20.34
N VAL A 396 -1.64 1.89 20.80
CA VAL A 396 -1.61 3.18 20.10
C VAL A 396 -0.20 3.42 19.60
N LEU A 397 -0.04 3.57 18.29
CA LEU A 397 1.24 3.79 17.63
C LEU A 397 1.24 5.18 17.00
N VAL A 398 2.09 6.07 17.49
CA VAL A 398 2.23 7.43 16.96
C VAL A 398 3.48 7.50 16.09
N PHE A 399 3.29 7.85 14.83
CA PHE A 399 4.37 7.95 13.86
C PHE A 399 4.78 9.39 13.62
N ASP A 400 6.03 9.60 13.22
CA ASP A 400 6.53 10.89 12.73
C ASP A 400 7.32 10.72 11.43
N ARG A 401 7.43 11.81 10.66
CA ARG A 401 8.23 11.85 9.44
C ARG A 401 9.72 11.73 9.76
N GLN A 402 10.14 12.28 10.90
CA GLN A 402 11.53 12.24 11.33
C GLN A 402 11.91 10.84 11.84
N PRO A 403 13.07 10.31 11.40
CA PRO A 403 13.56 9.04 11.91
C PRO A 403 13.72 9.05 13.44
N THR A 404 13.13 8.06 14.10
CA THR A 404 13.22 7.83 15.54
C THR A 404 14.10 6.60 15.80
N SER A 405 15.12 6.74 16.65
CA SER A 405 15.93 5.60 17.10
C SER A 405 15.12 4.73 18.06
N LEU A 406 15.47 3.44 18.21
CA LEU A 406 14.79 2.56 19.17
C LEU A 406 14.80 3.12 20.60
N SER A 407 15.90 3.75 21.01
CA SER A 407 16.03 4.40 22.33
C SER A 407 15.24 5.71 22.46
N GLY A 408 14.81 6.30 21.34
CA GLY A 408 14.01 7.52 21.28
C GLY A 408 12.51 7.28 21.24
N ILE A 409 12.06 6.01 21.21
CA ILE A 409 10.65 5.67 21.25
C ILE A 409 10.12 5.94 22.66
N GLU A 410 9.14 6.83 22.77
CA GLU A 410 8.51 7.18 24.04
C GLU A 410 7.30 6.28 24.34
N PHE A 411 7.02 6.06 25.61
CA PHE A 411 5.78 5.42 26.04
C PHE A 411 4.81 6.48 26.57
N LEU A 412 3.58 6.50 26.05
CA LEU A 412 2.52 7.36 26.56
C LEU A 412 2.20 6.93 28.01
N PRO A 413 2.09 7.88 28.96
CA PRO A 413 1.97 7.59 30.39
C PRO A 413 0.56 7.15 30.80
N TRP A 414 -0.01 6.22 30.05
CA TRP A 414 -1.32 5.64 30.26
C TRP A 414 -1.18 4.27 30.95
N GLU A 415 -1.98 3.28 30.53
CA GLU A 415 -2.10 1.99 31.20
C GLU A 415 -0.81 1.14 31.16
N ALA A 416 0.06 1.34 30.16
CA ALA A 416 1.36 0.66 30.08
C ALA A 416 2.33 1.04 31.20
N MET A 417 2.36 2.32 31.59
CA MET A 417 3.19 2.76 32.72
C MET A 417 2.65 2.23 34.05
N ALA A 418 1.33 2.04 34.17
CA ALA A 418 0.72 1.42 35.34
C ALA A 418 1.06 -0.08 35.44
N LYS A 419 1.07 -0.83 34.32
CA LYS A 419 1.49 -2.24 34.27
C LYS A 419 3.01 -2.44 34.48
N LEU A 420 3.86 -1.61 33.85
CA LEU A 420 5.33 -1.76 33.92
C LEU A 420 5.92 -1.34 35.28
N ASN A 421 5.30 -0.38 35.96
CA ASN A 421 5.72 0.03 37.31
C ASN A 421 5.06 -0.80 38.44
N ALA A 422 4.18 -1.74 38.10
CA ALA A 422 3.58 -2.69 39.04
C ALA A 422 4.40 -3.98 39.21
N LEU A 423 5.75 -3.90 39.09
CA LEU A 423 6.60 -4.94 39.67
C LEU A 423 6.37 -4.97 41.18
N PRO A 424 6.25 -6.15 41.82
CA PRO A 424 6.09 -6.21 43.26
C PRO A 424 7.30 -5.55 43.91
N SER A 425 7.07 -4.52 44.71
CA SER A 425 8.02 -4.00 45.69
C SER A 425 8.33 -5.12 46.70
N GLY A 426 9.20 -6.05 46.32
CA GLY A 426 9.32 -7.32 47.01
C GLY A 426 10.49 -8.20 46.57
N ALA A 427 11.57 -7.61 46.07
CA ALA A 427 12.89 -8.25 46.08
C ALA A 427 13.79 -7.39 46.97
N LYS A 428 13.92 -7.78 48.24
CA LYS A 428 14.95 -7.23 49.13
C LYS A 428 16.33 -7.59 48.56
N GLN A 429 17.26 -6.67 48.78
CA GLN A 429 18.69 -6.71 48.44
C GLN A 429 19.36 -8.04 48.75
#